data_AF-A0A1G7UWE9-F1
#
_entry.id   AF-A0A1G7UWE9-F1
#
_cell.length_a   1.000
_cell.length_b   1.000
_cell.length_c   1.000
_cell.angle_alpha   90.00
_cell.angle_beta   90.00
_cell.angle_gamma   90.00
#
_symmetry.space_group_name_H-M   'P 1'
#
loop_
_entity.id
_entity.type
_entity.pdbx_description
1 polymer ?
#
loop_
_entity_poly.entity_id
_entity_poly.type
_entity_poly.pdbx_seq_one_letter_code
_entity_poly.pdbx_strand_id
1 'polypeptide(L)' 'MFEKILKERGFLNNLIHKYPYLKYNFCGADRVNSMVIDPEGYIYKCWSDIGMEEYRLGNILDDTSLVSLNIDKFMEYLL' A
#
# COMPACT_ATOMS: atom_id res chain seq x y z
N MET A 1 -20.06 -2.19 24.87
CA MET A 1 -19.41 -1.79 26.14
C MET A 1 -18.54 -0.53 25.96
N PHE A 2 -17.58 -0.49 25.03
CA PHE A 2 -16.69 0.67 24.82
C PHE A 2 -17.36 1.89 24.15
N GLU A 3 -18.32 1.70 23.24
CA GLU A 3 -19.09 2.81 22.63
C GLU A 3 -19.84 3.66 23.68
N LYS A 4 -20.37 3.00 24.72
CA LYS A 4 -21.03 3.66 25.84
C LYS A 4 -20.07 4.56 26.62
N ILE A 5 -18.85 4.08 26.89
CA ILE A 5 -17.79 4.87 27.54
C ILE A 5 -17.42 6.10 26.70
N LEU A 6 -17.34 5.96 25.38
CA LEU A 6 -17.04 7.09 24.49
C LEU A 6 -18.15 8.14 24.51
N LYS A 7 -19.41 7.71 24.51
CA LYS A 7 -20.58 8.61 24.66
C LYS A 7 -20.57 9.34 26.00
N GLU A 8 -20.33 8.61 27.09
CA GLU A 8 -20.21 9.18 28.45
C GLU A 8 -19.07 10.21 28.57
N ARG A 9 -18.00 10.05 27.77
CA ARG A 9 -16.87 10.99 27.71
C ARG A 9 -17.05 12.13 26.69
N GLY A 10 -18.23 12.28 26.10
CA GLY A 10 -18.55 13.41 25.22
C GLY A 10 -18.10 13.23 23.76
N PHE A 11 -17.74 12.01 23.33
CA PHE A 11 -17.50 11.74 21.92
C PHE A 11 -18.85 11.49 21.23
N LEU A 12 -19.36 12.51 20.53
CA LEU A 12 -20.74 12.52 20.00
C LEU A 12 -20.86 12.06 18.53
N ASN A 13 -19.77 12.03 17.75
CA ASN A 13 -19.79 11.79 16.31
C ASN A 13 -18.82 10.68 15.86
N ASN A 14 -19.19 9.95 14.79
CA ASN A 14 -18.33 8.98 14.08
C ASN A 14 -17.67 7.90 14.96
N LEU A 15 -18.39 7.38 15.96
CA LEU A 15 -17.90 6.35 16.88
C LEU A 15 -17.56 5.02 16.18
N ILE A 16 -18.21 4.74 15.05
CA ILE A 16 -17.96 3.55 14.21
C ILE A 16 -16.49 3.48 13.75
N HIS A 17 -15.87 4.63 13.43
CA HIS A 17 -14.46 4.70 13.02
C HIS A 17 -13.47 4.74 14.18
N LYS A 18 -13.96 4.91 15.43
CA LYS A 18 -13.14 4.95 16.65
C LYS A 18 -13.06 3.60 17.36
N TYR A 19 -13.91 2.65 16.98
CA TYR A 19 -13.82 1.30 17.48
C TYR A 19 -12.76 0.54 16.68
N PRO A 20 -11.82 -0.18 17.32
CA PRO A 20 -10.93 -1.08 16.59
C PRO A 20 -11.77 -2.13 15.87
N TYR A 21 -11.79 -2.07 14.54
CA TYR A 21 -12.42 -3.09 13.71
C TYR A 21 -11.35 -3.97 13.08
N LEU A 22 -11.74 -5.19 12.72
CA LEU A 22 -10.85 -6.10 12.03
C LEU A 22 -10.36 -5.43 10.74
N LYS A 23 -9.06 -5.17 10.67
CA LYS A 23 -8.39 -4.87 9.42
C LYS A 23 -8.03 -6.22 8.81
N TYR A 24 -8.54 -6.48 7.60
CA TYR A 24 -8.07 -7.60 6.79
C TYR A 24 -6.60 -7.41 6.40
N ASN A 25 -6.07 -8.33 5.60
CA ASN A 25 -4.70 -8.31 5.11
C ASN A 25 -4.27 -6.89 4.70
N PHE A 26 -3.20 -6.42 5.34
CA PHE A 26 -2.62 -5.11 5.10
C PHE A 26 -1.26 -5.31 4.43
N CYS A 27 -1.28 -5.91 3.25
CA CYS A 27 -0.09 -5.97 2.41
C CYS A 27 0.08 -4.63 1.70
N GLY A 28 1.32 -4.15 1.62
CA GLY A 28 1.67 -3.01 0.77
C GLY A 28 1.45 -3.35 -0.71
N ALA A 29 1.68 -4.60 -1.12
CA ALA A 29 1.50 -5.01 -2.51
C ALA A 29 0.04 -4.84 -2.99
N ASP A 30 -0.94 -4.99 -2.10
CA ASP A 30 -2.37 -4.82 -2.42
C ASP A 30 -2.81 -3.34 -2.41
N ARG A 31 -1.87 -2.39 -2.32
CA ARG A 31 -2.16 -0.94 -2.28
C ARG A 31 -1.68 -0.28 -3.55
N VAL A 32 -2.58 0.44 -4.22
CA VAL A 32 -2.29 1.18 -5.47
C VAL A 32 -1.12 2.16 -5.31
N ASN A 33 -0.96 2.75 -4.14
CA ASN A 33 0.04 3.78 -3.86
C ASN A 33 1.28 3.28 -3.11
N SER A 34 1.52 1.96 -3.10
CA SER A 34 2.68 1.35 -2.45
C SER A 34 3.60 0.75 -3.50
N MET A 35 4.90 1.02 -3.32
CA MET A 35 6.02 0.53 -4.12
C MET A 35 7.26 0.51 -3.24
N VAL A 36 8.25 -0.31 -3.60
CA VAL A 36 9.56 -0.36 -2.95
C VAL A 36 10.64 -0.11 -3.99
N ILE A 37 11.78 0.41 -3.54
CA ILE A 37 12.91 0.77 -4.41
C ILE A 37 14.17 0.14 -3.80
N ASP A 38 14.96 -0.54 -4.62
CA ASP A 38 16.23 -1.12 -4.21
C ASP A 38 17.39 -0.09 -4.23
N PRO A 39 18.59 -0.43 -3.71
CA PRO A 39 19.73 0.50 -3.70
C PRO A 39 20.18 0.99 -5.08
N GLU A 40 19.94 0.21 -6.13
CA GLU A 40 20.25 0.53 -7.52
C GLU A 40 19.17 1.40 -8.19
N GLY A 41 18.07 1.68 -7.50
CA GLY A 41 16.98 2.53 -7.96
C GLY A 41 15.87 1.79 -8.69
N TYR A 42 15.91 0.46 -8.78
CA TYR A 42 14.85 -0.32 -9.40
C TYR A 42 13.60 -0.38 -8.54
N ILE A 43 12.45 -0.26 -9.20
CA ILE A 43 11.14 -0.15 -8.57
C ILE A 43 10.43 -1.51 -8.64
N TYR A 44 9.86 -1.91 -7.51
CA TYR A 44 9.12 -3.17 -7.33
C TYR A 44 7.82 -2.94 -6.56
N LYS A 45 6.91 -3.92 -6.62
CA LYS A 45 5.64 -3.85 -5.91
C LYS A 45 5.75 -4.29 -4.45
N CYS A 46 6.49 -5.37 -4.19
CA CYS A 46 6.69 -5.94 -2.87
C CYS A 46 8.17 -6.06 -2.53
N TRP A 47 8.50 -5.99 -1.24
CA TRP A 47 9.86 -6.21 -0.74
C TRP A 47 10.37 -7.65 -1.01
N SER A 48 9.46 -8.62 -1.17
CA SER A 48 9.80 -10.00 -1.52
C SER A 48 10.38 -10.14 -2.92
N ASP A 49 10.13 -9.15 -3.79
CA ASP A 49 10.43 -9.25 -5.22
C ASP A 49 11.77 -8.58 -5.58
N ILE A 50 12.40 -7.93 -4.60
CA ILE A 50 13.68 -7.23 -4.78
C ILE A 50 14.74 -8.25 -5.23
N GLY A 51 15.44 -7.91 -6.32
CA GLY A 51 16.45 -8.77 -6.94
C GLY A 51 15.92 -9.75 -7.99
N MET A 52 14.59 -9.83 -8.17
CA MET A 52 13.97 -10.64 -9.22
C MET A 52 13.63 -9.77 -10.43
N GLU A 53 14.42 -9.85 -11.50
CA GLU A 53 14.27 -8.98 -12.67
C GLU A 53 12.89 -9.09 -13.33
N GLU A 54 12.27 -10.28 -13.27
CA GLU A 54 10.92 -10.53 -13.76
C GLU A 54 9.84 -9.74 -13.00
N TYR A 55 10.13 -9.20 -11.82
CA TYR A 55 9.20 -8.37 -11.04
C TYR A 55 9.53 -6.87 -11.08
N ARG A 56 10.61 -6.49 -11.78
CA ARG A 56 10.99 -5.10 -11.96
C ARG A 56 9.93 -4.34 -12.76
N LEU A 57 9.59 -3.16 -12.26
CA LEU A 57 8.62 -2.24 -12.87
C LEU A 57 9.32 -1.12 -13.66
N GLY A 58 10.51 -0.72 -13.25
CA GLY A 58 11.32 0.33 -13.88
C GLY A 58 12.50 0.74 -12.99
N ASN A 59 13.15 1.86 -13.29
CA ASN A 59 14.17 2.48 -12.43
C ASN A 59 13.82 3.96 -12.19
N ILE A 60 13.98 4.44 -10.96
CA ILE A 60 13.69 5.83 -10.57
C ILE A 60 14.63 6.85 -11.22
N LEU A 61 15.78 6.41 -11.69
CA LEU A 61 16.78 7.24 -12.38
C LEU A 61 16.45 7.42 -13.86
N ASP A 62 15.55 6.59 -14.42
CA ASP A 62 15.05 6.73 -15.79
C ASP A 62 14.00 7.86 -15.86
N ASP A 63 13.64 8.29 -17.07
CA ASP A 63 12.74 9.42 -17.28
C ASP A 63 11.41 9.23 -16.50
N THR A 64 11.16 10.16 -15.56
CA THR A 64 10.19 10.09 -14.46
C THR A 64 8.71 10.02 -14.85
N SER A 65 8.41 9.91 -16.14
CA SER A 65 7.04 9.71 -16.60
C SER A 65 6.54 8.33 -16.17
N LEU A 66 5.33 8.22 -15.61
CA LEU A 66 4.70 6.93 -15.27
C LEU A 66 4.59 5.97 -16.47
N VAL A 67 4.72 6.49 -17.69
CA VAL A 67 4.76 5.72 -18.95
C VAL A 67 5.97 4.81 -19.03
N SER A 68 7.08 5.12 -18.34
CA SER A 68 8.28 4.27 -18.32
C SER A 68 8.14 3.06 -17.38
N LEU A 69 7.09 3.00 -16.54
CA LEU A 69 6.84 1.88 -15.64
C LEU A 69 5.99 0.79 -16.30
N ASN A 70 6.26 -0.46 -15.95
CA ASN A 70 5.42 -1.60 -16.32
C ASN A 70 4.15 -1.62 -15.45
N ILE A 71 3.15 -0.84 -15.84
CA ILE A 71 1.88 -0.71 -15.12
C ILE A 71 1.09 -2.02 -15.18
N ASP A 72 1.12 -2.76 -16.28
CA ASP A 72 0.39 -4.04 -16.39
C ASP A 72 0.79 -4.99 -15.26
N LYS A 73 2.11 -5.15 -15.05
CA LYS A 73 2.65 -5.94 -13.95
C LYS A 73 2.31 -5.37 -12.58
N PHE A 74 2.32 -4.05 -12.43
CA PHE A 74 1.91 -3.41 -11.17
C PHE A 74 0.46 -3.74 -10.80
N MET A 75 -0.42 -3.81 -11.81
CA MET A 75 -1.84 -4.09 -11.63
C MET A 75 -2.13 -5.57 -11.35
N GLU A 76 -1.23 -6.51 -11.68
CA GLU A 76 -1.38 -7.94 -11.35
C GLU A 76 -1.51 -8.19 -9.84
N TYR A 77 -0.95 -7.32 -9.00
CA TYR A 77 -1.03 -7.42 -7.53
C TYR A 77 -2.32 -6.84 -6.94
N LEU A 78 -3.16 -6.21 -7.77
CA LEU A 78 -4.39 -5.54 -7.35
C LEU A 78 -5.66 -6.29 -7.78
N LEU A 79 -5.51 -7.41 -8.47
CA LEU A 79 -6.56 -8.33 -8.92
C LEU A 79 -6.65 -9.55 -8.00
#